data_AF-A0A3Q3WK14-F1
#
_entry.id   AF-A0A3Q3WK14-F1
#
_cell.length_a   1.000
_cell.length_b   1.000
_cell.length_c   1.000
_cell.angle_alpha   90.00
_cell.angle_beta   90.00
_cell.angle_gamma   90.00
#
_symmetry.space_group_name_H-M   'P 1'
#
loop_
_entity.id
_entity.type
_entity.pdbx_description
1 polymer ?
#
loop_
_entity_poly.entity_id
_entity_poly.type
_entity_poly.pdbx_seq_one_letter_code
_entity_poly.pdbx_strand_id
1 'polypeptide(L)'
;MSPKHVVFKKVSRDKSVAVYMAKRDFVDHCDFVDPVGELKINPETSASLYVMLSCTFRYGRQDMDVMGVAFRRDLFLVTRQVYPELQDKDKLTHTKIQQKLLRKMGDNAFPFFFEFQDNLPCSVALQPGPSDMGKKCAVEFEVKAFCDVVFFKNTAFIFCWSRFVVCRLM
;
A
#
# COMPACT_ATOMS: atom_id res chain seq x y z
N MET A 1 -0.03 26.89 16.57
CA MET A 1 -1.11 25.94 16.22
C MET A 1 -0.49 24.56 16.08
N SER A 2 -1.02 23.52 16.74
CA SER A 2 -0.54 22.15 16.55
C SER A 2 -0.86 21.70 15.11
N PRO A 3 0.07 21.01 14.42
CA PRO A 3 -0.17 20.56 13.06
C PRO A 3 -1.37 19.59 13.03
N LYS A 4 -2.31 19.82 12.12
CA LYS A 4 -3.45 18.90 11.89
C LYS A 4 -2.90 17.61 11.29
N HIS A 5 -3.00 16.51 12.03
CA HIS A 5 -2.63 15.19 11.50
C HIS A 5 -3.77 14.65 10.63
N VAL A 6 -3.52 14.55 9.32
CA VAL A 6 -4.45 13.93 8.36
C VAL A 6 -4.21 12.42 8.35
N VAL A 7 -5.30 11.64 8.41
CA VAL A 7 -5.26 10.17 8.33
C VAL A 7 -6.10 9.74 7.15
N PHE A 8 -5.54 8.87 6.31
CA PHE A 8 -6.21 8.30 5.16
C PHE A 8 -6.83 6.97 5.54
N LYS A 9 -8.07 6.76 5.11
CA LYS A 9 -8.83 5.54 5.36
C LYS A 9 -9.41 5.01 4.06
N LYS A 10 -9.39 3.70 3.88
CA LYS A 10 -10.18 3.00 2.86
C LYS A 10 -10.82 1.79 3.50
N VAL A 11 -12.07 1.57 3.16
CA VAL A 11 -12.90 0.48 3.68
C VAL A 11 -13.16 -0.48 2.53
N SER A 12 -13.15 -1.76 2.82
CA SER A 12 -13.58 -2.80 1.90
C SER A 12 -15.07 -2.62 1.55
N ARG A 13 -15.50 -3.21 0.44
CA ARG A 13 -16.90 -3.05 -0.04
C ARG A 13 -17.92 -3.65 0.94
N ASP A 14 -17.58 -4.78 1.51
CA ASP A 14 -18.32 -5.51 2.55
C ASP A 14 -18.15 -4.90 3.95
N LYS A 15 -17.27 -3.89 4.10
CA LYS A 15 -16.95 -3.21 5.36
C LYS A 15 -16.34 -4.11 6.45
N SER A 16 -15.88 -5.30 6.09
CA SER A 16 -15.18 -6.22 6.99
C SER A 16 -13.79 -5.72 7.38
N VAL A 17 -13.13 -4.98 6.49
CA VAL A 17 -11.75 -4.50 6.67
C VAL A 17 -11.66 -3.01 6.36
N ALA A 18 -10.92 -2.28 7.19
CA ALA A 18 -10.55 -0.90 6.91
C ALA A 18 -9.06 -0.68 7.14
N VAL A 19 -8.38 -0.09 6.16
CA VAL A 19 -6.96 0.28 6.27
C VAL A 19 -6.88 1.77 6.62
N TYR A 20 -6.00 2.10 7.55
CA TYR A 20 -5.69 3.44 8.01
C TYR A 20 -4.21 3.70 7.84
N MET A 21 -3.88 4.86 7.28
CA MET A 21 -2.51 5.24 7.00
C MET A 21 -2.30 6.71 7.33
N ALA A 22 -1.21 7.00 8.04
CA ALA A 22 -0.85 8.36 8.42
C ALA A 22 -0.24 9.16 7.24
N LYS A 23 0.33 8.46 6.25
CA LYS A 23 0.98 9.05 5.08
C LYS A 23 0.63 8.25 3.83
N ARG A 24 0.66 8.90 2.66
CA ARG A 24 0.62 8.25 1.34
C ARG A 24 1.98 8.24 0.66
N ASP A 25 2.82 9.21 1.01
CA ASP A 25 4.17 9.29 0.50
C ASP A 25 5.11 8.77 1.59
N PHE A 26 5.92 7.78 1.22
CA PHE A 26 6.94 7.22 2.08
C PHE A 26 8.28 7.56 1.48
N VAL A 27 9.20 7.96 2.35
CA VAL A 27 10.59 8.20 1.99
C VAL A 27 11.31 6.87 2.15
N ASP A 28 11.98 6.46 1.07
CA ASP A 28 12.91 5.34 1.12
C ASP A 28 14.23 5.80 1.75
N HIS A 29 14.57 5.22 2.91
CA HIS A 29 15.82 5.53 3.62
C HIS A 29 16.98 4.61 3.23
N CYS A 30 16.85 3.80 2.16
CA CYS A 30 17.81 2.79 1.68
C CYS A 30 17.99 1.58 2.60
N ASP A 31 17.91 1.77 3.92
CA ASP A 31 18.10 0.72 4.93
C ASP A 31 16.77 0.20 5.50
N PHE A 32 15.73 1.04 5.52
CA PHE A 32 14.39 0.71 6.02
C PHE A 32 13.35 1.72 5.52
N VAL A 33 12.07 1.41 5.75
CA VAL A 33 10.95 2.29 5.43
C VAL A 33 10.11 2.50 6.67
N ASP A 34 9.63 3.74 6.84
CA ASP A 34 8.65 4.10 7.87
C ASP A 34 7.48 3.09 7.92
N PRO A 35 7.00 2.72 9.12
CA PRO A 35 5.81 1.89 9.28
C PRO A 35 4.63 2.42 8.45
N VAL A 36 4.01 1.51 7.67
CA VAL A 36 3.10 1.90 6.58
C VAL A 36 1.69 2.22 7.08
N GLY A 37 1.14 1.46 8.04
CA GLY A 37 -0.22 1.74 8.51
C GLY A 37 -0.77 0.79 9.57
N GLU A 38 -2.08 0.85 9.74
CA GLU A 38 -2.87 0.03 10.66
C GLU A 38 -4.10 -0.49 9.94
N LEU A 39 -4.55 -1.66 10.34
CA LEU A 39 -5.77 -2.29 9.87
C LEU A 39 -6.78 -2.35 10.99
N LYS A 40 -8.05 -2.15 10.64
CA LYS A 40 -9.17 -2.47 11.50
C LYS A 40 -9.97 -3.60 10.89
N ILE A 41 -10.22 -4.61 11.70
CA ILE A 41 -11.08 -5.75 11.35
C ILE A 41 -12.44 -5.55 12.01
N ASN A 42 -13.52 -5.90 11.31
CA ASN A 42 -14.82 -6.07 11.93
C ASN A 42 -14.85 -7.40 12.71
N PRO A 43 -15.10 -7.40 14.03
CA PRO A 43 -15.06 -8.60 14.88
C PRO A 43 -15.98 -9.75 14.43
N GLU A 44 -16.95 -9.50 13.56
CA GLU A 44 -17.80 -10.53 12.96
C GLU A 44 -17.04 -11.47 11.99
N THR A 45 -15.83 -11.08 11.57
CA THR A 45 -15.05 -11.84 10.58
C THR A 45 -14.04 -12.75 11.27
N SER A 46 -14.23 -14.07 11.19
CA SER A 46 -13.30 -15.09 11.72
C SER A 46 -12.14 -15.43 10.76
N ALA A 47 -12.04 -14.74 9.63
CA ALA A 47 -11.04 -15.01 8.61
C ALA A 47 -9.68 -14.36 8.94
N SER A 48 -8.61 -15.05 8.56
CA SER A 48 -7.25 -14.51 8.62
C SER A 48 -7.13 -13.28 7.72
N LEU A 49 -6.48 -12.22 8.21
CA LEU A 49 -6.23 -10.98 7.47
C LEU A 49 -4.78 -10.91 6.98
N TYR A 50 -4.63 -10.54 5.71
CA TYR A 50 -3.35 -10.32 5.07
C TYR A 50 -3.26 -8.90 4.54
N VAL A 51 -2.04 -8.37 4.56
CA VAL A 51 -1.66 -7.20 3.77
C VAL A 51 -0.58 -7.60 2.80
N MET A 52 -0.74 -7.13 1.57
CA MET A 52 0.21 -7.31 0.50
C MET A 52 0.67 -5.96 0.00
N LEU A 53 1.97 -5.83 -0.18
CA LEU A 53 2.61 -4.73 -0.85
C LEU A 53 3.19 -5.25 -2.16
N SER A 54 2.81 -4.62 -3.26
CA SER A 54 3.31 -4.93 -4.60
C SER A 54 3.95 -3.70 -5.23
N CYS A 55 5.17 -3.86 -5.76
CA CYS A 55 5.77 -2.94 -6.72
C CYS A 55 5.55 -3.52 -8.12
N THR A 56 4.85 -2.81 -8.99
CA THR A 56 4.52 -3.28 -10.33
C THR A 56 4.98 -2.26 -11.36
N PHE A 57 5.72 -2.73 -12.36
CA PHE A 57 5.94 -2.00 -13.60
C PHE A 57 4.80 -2.27 -14.57
N ARG A 58 4.21 -1.20 -15.11
CA ARG A 58 3.13 -1.25 -16.11
C ARG A 58 3.54 -0.42 -17.32
N TYR A 59 3.45 -1.01 -18.50
CA TYR A 59 3.65 -0.36 -19.78
C TYR A 59 2.50 -0.72 -20.74
N GLY A 60 1.98 0.23 -21.52
CA GLY A 60 0.92 -0.01 -22.50
C GLY A 60 -0.49 0.37 -22.01
N ARG A 61 -1.52 0.01 -22.77
CA ARG A 61 -2.92 0.35 -22.44
C ARG A 61 -3.52 -0.69 -21.49
N GLN A 62 -4.40 -0.28 -20.58
CA GLN A 62 -5.00 -1.17 -19.57
C GLN A 62 -5.97 -2.23 -20.14
N ASP A 63 -6.41 -2.07 -21.39
CA ASP A 63 -7.49 -2.83 -22.04
C ASP A 63 -7.00 -3.92 -23.01
N MET A 64 -5.69 -4.08 -23.22
CA MET A 64 -5.14 -4.97 -24.25
C MET A 64 -4.13 -5.97 -23.67
N ASP A 65 -4.57 -7.11 -23.15
CA ASP A 65 -3.63 -8.17 -22.74
C ASP A 65 -3.33 -9.14 -23.92
N VAL A 66 -2.03 -9.22 -24.26
CA VAL A 66 -1.34 -10.09 -25.24
C VAL A 66 -1.51 -9.75 -26.74
N MET A 67 -0.36 -9.51 -27.41
CA MET A 67 -0.17 -9.09 -28.83
C MET A 67 -0.71 -7.70 -29.22
N GLY A 68 -1.03 -6.85 -28.23
CA GLY A 68 -1.48 -5.47 -28.42
C GLY A 68 -1.31 -4.48 -27.24
N VAL A 69 -0.22 -4.45 -26.47
CA VAL A 69 0.20 -5.35 -25.38
C VAL A 69 0.29 -4.47 -24.12
N ALA A 70 -0.51 -4.72 -23.08
CA ALA A 70 -0.23 -4.24 -21.73
C ALA A 70 0.86 -5.15 -21.14
N PHE A 71 2.03 -4.59 -20.90
CA PHE A 71 3.09 -5.26 -20.17
C PHE A 71 2.97 -4.92 -18.70
N ARG A 72 2.69 -5.93 -17.89
CA ARG A 72 2.68 -5.82 -16.44
C ARG A 72 3.68 -6.80 -15.85
N ARG A 73 4.63 -6.29 -15.08
CA ARG A 73 5.61 -7.09 -14.35
C ARG A 73 5.62 -6.69 -12.88
N ASP A 74 5.37 -7.65 -12.00
CA ASP A 74 5.55 -7.43 -10.57
C ASP A 74 7.06 -7.51 -10.27
N LEU A 75 7.63 -6.38 -9.84
CA LEU A 75 9.05 -6.23 -9.48
C LEU A 75 9.30 -6.67 -8.04
N PHE A 76 8.28 -6.52 -7.18
CA PHE A 76 8.32 -6.91 -5.78
C PHE A 76 6.92 -7.28 -5.32
N LEU A 77 6.83 -8.31 -4.50
CA LEU A 77 5.60 -8.75 -3.88
C LEU A 77 5.93 -9.30 -2.50
N VAL A 78 5.36 -8.70 -1.47
CA VAL A 78 5.43 -9.24 -0.11
C VAL A 78 4.04 -9.28 0.48
N THR A 79 3.69 -10.42 1.05
CA THR A 79 2.43 -10.62 1.76
C THR A 79 2.75 -10.94 3.21
N ARG A 80 2.04 -10.30 4.12
CA ARG A 80 2.17 -10.51 5.57
C ARG A 80 0.80 -10.79 6.16
N GLN A 81 0.73 -11.81 7.00
CA GLN A 81 -0.43 -12.06 7.84
C GLN A 81 -0.40 -11.09 9.02
N VAL A 82 -1.54 -10.44 9.26
CA VAL A 82 -1.73 -9.45 10.33
C VAL A 82 -2.68 -9.97 11.40
N TYR A 83 -3.67 -10.78 11.02
CA TYR A 83 -4.57 -11.46 11.94
C TYR A 83 -4.77 -12.92 11.53
N PRO A 84 -4.83 -13.88 12.47
CA PRO A 84 -4.42 -13.77 13.87
C PRO A 84 -2.97 -13.27 14.00
N GLU A 85 -2.67 -12.52 15.06
CA GLU A 85 -1.36 -11.87 15.24
C GLU A 85 -0.25 -12.91 15.31
N LEU A 86 0.57 -13.01 14.25
CA LEU A 86 1.76 -13.86 14.22
C LEU A 86 3.05 -13.09 14.56
N GLN A 87 2.94 -11.78 14.80
CA GLN A 87 4.09 -10.89 15.00
C GLN A 87 4.31 -10.61 16.49
N ASP A 88 5.58 -10.61 16.91
CA ASP A 88 5.97 -10.08 18.22
C ASP A 88 5.64 -8.59 18.28
N LYS A 89 4.71 -8.22 19.18
CA LYS A 89 4.34 -6.83 19.48
C LYS A 89 5.55 -5.95 19.82
N ASP A 90 6.63 -6.58 20.28
CA ASP A 90 7.85 -5.90 20.75
C ASP A 90 8.74 -5.36 19.62
N LYS A 91 8.60 -5.85 18.38
CA LYS A 91 9.34 -5.31 17.22
C LYS A 91 8.66 -4.09 16.58
N LEU A 92 7.43 -3.80 16.96
CA LEU A 92 6.64 -2.72 16.39
C LEU A 92 6.90 -1.41 17.14
N THR A 93 7.87 -0.63 16.64
CA THR A 93 8.03 0.76 17.08
C THR A 93 6.84 1.58 16.53
N HIS A 94 5.82 1.77 17.36
CA HIS A 94 4.65 2.55 16.98
C HIS A 94 4.95 4.05 16.93
N THR A 95 4.62 4.70 15.81
CA THR A 95 4.64 6.16 15.73
C THR A 95 3.61 6.76 16.70
N LYS A 96 3.82 8.01 17.13
CA LYS A 96 2.87 8.73 18.00
C LYS A 96 1.44 8.79 17.40
N ILE A 97 1.33 8.79 16.07
CA ILE A 97 0.05 8.79 15.36
C ILE A 97 -0.58 7.40 15.44
N GLN A 98 0.21 6.35 15.24
CA GLN A 98 -0.29 4.98 15.34
C GLN A 98 -0.82 4.69 16.75
N GLN A 99 -0.07 5.05 17.78
CA GLN A 99 -0.54 4.90 19.17
C GLN A 99 -1.89 5.61 19.42
N LYS A 100 -2.11 6.79 18.81
CA LYS A 100 -3.39 7.50 18.90
C LYS A 100 -4.50 6.78 18.12
N LEU A 101 -4.18 6.21 16.97
CA LEU A 101 -5.14 5.48 16.14
C LEU A 101 -5.52 4.15 16.78
N LEU A 102 -4.57 3.35 17.27
CA LEU A 102 -4.85 2.15 18.07
C LEU A 102 -5.78 2.44 19.24
N ARG A 103 -5.46 3.47 20.06
CA ARG A 103 -6.32 3.91 21.18
C ARG A 103 -7.72 4.32 20.74
N LYS A 104 -7.85 4.95 19.57
CA LYS A 104 -9.15 5.40 19.03
C LYS A 104 -9.95 4.25 18.41
N MET A 105 -9.28 3.25 17.88
CA MET A 105 -9.88 2.19 17.07
C MET A 105 -10.27 0.95 17.85
N GLY A 106 -9.70 0.77 19.05
CA GLY A 106 -10.00 -0.31 19.98
C GLY A 106 -9.25 -1.61 19.66
N ASP A 107 -9.69 -2.71 20.27
CA ASP A 107 -8.96 -3.98 20.31
C ASP A 107 -8.86 -4.71 18.95
N ASN A 108 -9.64 -4.29 17.95
CA ASN A 108 -9.63 -4.86 16.61
C ASN A 108 -8.76 -4.07 15.63
N ALA A 109 -7.79 -3.32 16.15
CA ALA A 109 -6.85 -2.55 15.36
C ALA A 109 -5.47 -3.19 15.41
N PHE A 110 -4.98 -3.61 14.25
CA PHE A 110 -3.75 -4.38 14.11
C PHE A 110 -2.75 -3.57 13.28
N PRO A 111 -1.57 -3.23 13.82
CA PRO A 111 -0.54 -2.52 13.09
C PRO A 111 0.10 -3.44 12.04
N PHE A 112 0.62 -2.86 10.96
CA PHE A 112 1.42 -3.59 9.99
C PHE A 112 2.59 -2.74 9.48
N PHE A 113 3.67 -3.43 9.09
CA PHE A 113 4.85 -2.84 8.47
C PHE A 113 5.31 -3.71 7.31
N PHE A 114 6.13 -3.11 6.45
CA PHE A 114 6.78 -3.80 5.34
C PHE A 114 8.28 -3.56 5.42
N GLU A 115 9.03 -4.64 5.28
CA GLU A 115 10.47 -4.60 5.03
C GLU A 115 10.65 -4.51 3.51
N PHE A 116 11.40 -3.51 3.07
CA PHE A 116 11.71 -3.31 1.66
C PHE A 116 13.10 -3.81 1.37
N GLN A 117 13.32 -4.26 0.13
CA GLN A 117 14.66 -4.56 -0.36
C GLN A 117 15.31 -3.25 -0.84
N ASP A 118 16.60 -3.08 -0.54
CA ASP A 118 17.38 -1.86 -0.79
C ASP A 118 17.47 -1.44 -2.27
N ASN A 119 17.15 -2.37 -3.18
CA ASN A 119 17.29 -2.21 -4.64
C ASN A 119 15.95 -2.02 -5.37
N LEU A 120 14.88 -1.67 -4.67
CA LEU A 120 13.59 -1.42 -5.30
C LEU A 120 13.56 -0.06 -6.00
N PRO A 121 13.01 0.03 -7.22
CA PRO A 121 12.89 1.31 -7.91
C PRO A 121 11.89 2.22 -7.19
N CYS A 122 12.10 3.53 -7.28
CA CYS A 122 11.12 4.50 -6.80
C CYS A 122 9.86 4.50 -7.67
N SER A 123 8.75 5.01 -7.14
CA SER A 123 7.56 5.20 -7.94
C SER A 123 7.79 6.30 -8.96
N VAL A 124 7.58 5.97 -10.23
CA VAL A 124 7.75 6.88 -11.36
C VAL A 124 6.66 6.61 -12.36
N ALA A 125 6.11 7.65 -12.98
CA ALA A 125 5.16 7.53 -14.07
C ALA A 125 5.55 8.51 -15.18
N LEU A 126 5.59 8.02 -16.42
CA LEU A 126 5.77 8.87 -17.59
C LEU A 126 4.44 9.51 -17.96
N GLN A 127 4.46 10.83 -18.18
CA GLN A 127 3.32 11.55 -18.69
C GLN A 127 3.15 11.22 -20.18
N PRO A 128 1.97 10.72 -20.63
CA PRO A 128 1.77 10.38 -22.02
C PRO A 128 1.71 11.65 -22.89
N GLY A 129 2.35 11.61 -24.06
CA GLY A 129 2.20 12.64 -25.09
C GLY A 129 0.85 12.55 -25.80
N PRO A 130 0.49 13.55 -26.63
CA PRO A 130 -0.79 13.58 -27.35
C PRO A 130 -1.04 12.35 -28.23
N SER A 131 0.01 11.78 -28.84
CA SER A 131 -0.02 10.55 -29.64
C SER A 131 -0.10 9.26 -28.83
N ASP A 132 0.19 9.32 -27.53
CA ASP A 132 0.30 8.17 -26.63
C ASP A 132 -0.85 8.08 -25.62
N MET A 133 -1.95 8.80 -25.89
CA MET A 133 -3.16 8.77 -25.07
C MET A 133 -3.64 7.34 -24.82
N GLY A 134 -3.82 7.04 -23.53
CA GLY A 134 -4.23 5.72 -23.04
C GLY A 134 -3.08 4.76 -22.73
N LYS A 135 -1.84 5.04 -23.15
CA LYS A 135 -0.67 4.26 -22.74
C LYS A 135 -0.21 4.73 -21.36
N LYS A 136 -0.01 3.79 -20.44
CA LYS A 136 0.61 4.03 -19.14
C LYS A 136 2.02 3.47 -19.17
N CYS A 137 2.99 4.22 -18.66
CA CYS A 137 4.32 3.69 -18.35
C CYS A 137 4.68 4.12 -16.93
N ALA A 138 4.61 3.21 -15.96
CA ALA A 138 4.80 3.55 -14.56
C ALA A 138 5.32 2.38 -13.72
N VAL A 139 6.10 2.70 -12.70
CA VAL A 139 6.39 1.86 -11.54
C VAL A 139 5.48 2.34 -10.41
N GLU A 140 4.61 1.46 -9.93
CA GLU A 140 3.62 1.77 -8.90
C GLU A 140 3.77 0.86 -7.68
N PHE A 141 3.62 1.44 -6.50
CA PHE A 141 3.48 0.69 -5.26
C PHE A 141 2.01 0.65 -4.85
N GLU A 142 1.55 -0.55 -4.51
CA GLU A 142 0.16 -0.80 -4.17
C GLU A 142 0.09 -1.61 -2.87
N VAL A 143 -0.64 -1.10 -1.87
CA VAL A 143 -0.95 -1.86 -0.64
C VAL A 143 -2.38 -2.37 -0.77
N LYS A 144 -2.54 -3.68 -0.56
CA LYS A 144 -3.82 -4.38 -0.53
C LYS A 144 -4.02 -5.07 0.80
N ALA A 145 -5.21 -4.95 1.37
CA ALA A 145 -5.63 -5.75 2.51
C ALA A 145 -6.78 -6.66 2.10
N PHE A 146 -6.74 -7.94 2.50
CA PHE A 146 -7.72 -8.95 2.14
C PHE A 146 -7.79 -10.07 3.19
N CYS A 147 -8.89 -10.82 3.20
CA CYS A 147 -9.11 -11.96 4.10
C CYS A 147 -8.98 -13.29 3.33
N ASP A 148 -8.39 -14.31 3.95
CA ASP A 148 -7.98 -15.61 3.35
C ASP A 148 -9.02 -16.29 2.44
N VAL A 149 -10.30 -16.18 2.78
CA VAL A 149 -11.39 -16.91 2.10
C VAL A 149 -11.76 -16.27 0.76
N VAL A 150 -11.34 -15.04 0.48
CA VAL A 150 -11.62 -14.36 -0.79
C VAL A 150 -10.47 -13.45 -1.18
N PHE A 151 -9.83 -13.73 -2.33
CA PHE A 151 -9.06 -12.73 -3.08
C PHE A 151 -10.01 -11.61 -3.56
N PHE A 152 -10.48 -10.77 -2.64
CA PHE A 152 -11.30 -9.62 -3.01
C PHE A 152 -10.39 -8.64 -3.73
N LYS A 153 -10.48 -8.65 -5.06
CA LYS A 153 -10.12 -7.50 -5.87
C LYS A 153 -10.83 -6.29 -5.26
N ASN A 154 -10.05 -5.30 -4.80
CA ASN A 154 -10.43 -3.87 -4.65
C ASN A 154 -10.32 -3.19 -3.27
N THR A 155 -9.40 -3.58 -2.39
CA THR A 155 -8.89 -2.64 -1.36
C THR A 155 -7.45 -2.24 -1.66
N ALA A 156 -7.22 -1.68 -2.85
CA ALA A 156 -5.91 -1.17 -3.22
C ALA A 156 -5.77 0.31 -2.85
N PHE A 157 -4.71 0.68 -2.16
CA PHE A 157 -4.20 2.04 -2.26
C PHE A 157 -3.01 2.04 -3.22
N ILE A 158 -3.01 3.00 -4.14
CA ILE A 158 -1.87 3.29 -4.99
C ILE A 158 -1.14 4.47 -4.35
N PHE A 159 0.17 4.33 -4.14
CA PHE A 159 1.00 5.34 -3.48
C PHE A 159 2.05 5.92 -4.41
N CYS A 160 2.45 7.16 -4.11
CA CYS A 160 3.65 7.77 -4.68
C CYS A 160 4.81 7.52 -3.72
N TRP A 161 5.69 6.61 -4.11
CA TRP A 161 6.92 6.33 -3.39
C TRP A 161 8.03 7.21 -3.95
N SER A 162 8.32 8.32 -3.27
CA SER A 162 9.25 9.33 -3.75
C SER A 162 10.52 9.34 -2.89
N ARG A 163 11.61 8.82 -3.44
CA ARG A 163 12.96 9.31 -3.13
C ARG A 163 13.06 10.60 -3.91
N PHE A 164 12.92 11.78 -3.28
CA PHE A 164 12.96 13.13 -3.89
C PHE A 164 13.07 13.14 -5.44
N VAL A 165 11.97 12.90 -6.17
CA VAL A 165 11.93 13.08 -7.62
C VAL A 165 10.56 13.66 -7.97
N VAL A 166 10.48 14.98 -7.90
CA VAL A 166 9.64 15.74 -8.83
C VAL A 166 10.42 15.76 -10.15
N CYS A 167 10.20 14.80 -11.04
CA CYS A 167 10.62 14.94 -12.43
C CYS A 167 9.37 15.11 -13.30
N ARG A 168 8.91 16.36 -13.34
CA ARG A 168 8.26 16.90 -14.53
C ARG A 168 9.33 16.98 -15.61
N LEU A 169 9.50 15.92 -16.39
CA LEU A 169 10.33 16.00 -17.60
C LEU A 169 9.51 16.77 -18.65
N MET A 170 9.91 18.03 -18.82
CA MET A 170 9.56 18.89 -19.95
C MET A 170 10.05 18.29 -21.26
#